data_AF-A0A3C1RXV4-F1
#
_entry.id   AF-A0A3C1RXV4-F1
#
_cell.length_a   1.000
_cell.length_b   1.000
_cell.length_c   1.000
_cell.angle_alpha   90.00
_cell.angle_beta   90.00
_cell.angle_gamma   90.00
#
_symmetry.space_group_name_H-M   'P 1'
#
loop_
_entity.id
_entity.type
_entity.pdbx_description
1 polymer ?
#
loop_
_entity_poly.entity_id
_entity_poly.type
_entity_poly.pdbx_seq_one_letter_code
_entity_poly.pdbx_strand_id
1 'polypeptide(L)'
;ADFWELGLGEPYPVSGIHGSGTGELLDDLIKYLPPIDQIETEKEIKVAIIGRPNVGKSSLLNAFLGENRAIVSPISGTTRDAIDTVIERDGKTYRLIDTAGIRRKKNVEYGAEFFGINRAFKAINRADVVLLVIDAIDQVTDQDQKLADRIIEEGRSCVIVVNKWDAIEKDTYTILDYEKEVRAKLYFMDWAELIFISAKTGQRVERILNLVDTAAEGHERRVSTAVINEVIEEAISWHSPTVTRQGKQGKIYYGTQVSIKPPTLVLFVNDPKRFNDNYRRYIDSQFRKQLGFKGTPIKLIWRGKSAREIERHPANRATRVK
;
A
#
# COMPACT_ATOMS: atom_id res chain seq x y z
N ALA A 1 23.84 38.93 20.35
CA ALA A 1 24.19 39.95 19.34
C ALA A 1 24.81 39.27 18.14
N ASP A 2 25.71 38.32 18.36
CA ASP A 2 26.56 37.63 17.38
C ASP A 2 25.79 37.01 16.19
N PHE A 3 24.60 36.43 16.42
CA PHE A 3 23.80 35.84 15.32
C PHE A 3 23.15 36.88 14.40
N TRP A 4 22.89 38.09 14.90
CA TRP A 4 22.28 39.16 14.11
C TRP A 4 23.29 39.81 13.14
N GLU A 5 24.59 39.68 13.42
CA GLU A 5 25.66 40.16 12.54
C GLU A 5 25.75 39.38 11.22
N LEU A 6 25.13 38.20 11.14
CA LEU A 6 25.10 37.38 9.92
C LEU A 6 24.17 37.96 8.83
N GLY A 7 23.28 38.90 9.18
CA GLY A 7 22.37 39.53 8.20
C GLY A 7 21.33 38.57 7.60
N LEU A 8 21.07 37.43 8.24
CA LEU A 8 20.15 36.38 7.78
C LEU A 8 18.72 36.53 8.33
N GLY A 9 18.39 37.67 8.94
CA GLY A 9 17.10 37.92 9.58
C GLY A 9 17.07 37.53 11.05
N GLU A 10 15.86 37.31 11.58
CA GLU A 10 15.65 36.95 12.98
C GLU A 10 16.10 35.49 13.26
N PRO A 11 16.99 35.25 14.23
CA PRO A 11 17.47 33.91 14.53
C PRO A 11 16.42 33.09 15.28
N TYR A 12 16.17 31.88 14.80
CA TYR A 12 15.25 30.93 15.43
C TYR A 12 15.97 30.07 16.49
N PRO A 13 15.61 30.17 17.78
CA PRO A 13 16.19 29.31 18.81
C PRO A 13 15.55 27.92 18.77
N VAL A 14 16.34 26.89 18.47
CA VAL A 14 15.85 25.50 18.41
C VAL A 14 16.65 24.56 19.31
N SER A 15 15.96 23.57 19.90
CA SER A 15 16.61 22.47 20.62
C SER A 15 16.31 21.14 19.94
N GLY A 16 17.33 20.50 19.36
CA GLY A 16 17.17 19.17 18.75
C GLY A 16 16.89 18.05 19.74
N ILE A 17 17.26 18.22 21.02
CA ILE A 17 17.07 17.20 22.07
C ILE A 17 15.66 17.28 22.66
N HIS A 18 15.18 18.50 22.94
CA HIS A 18 13.89 18.72 23.60
C HIS A 18 12.75 19.08 22.64
N GLY A 19 13.06 19.32 21.36
CA GLY A 19 12.08 19.68 20.32
C GLY A 19 11.56 21.12 20.41
N SER A 20 12.00 21.92 21.39
CA SER A 20 11.55 23.31 21.56
C SER A 20 11.96 24.20 20.38
N GLY A 21 11.10 25.15 20.01
CA GLY A 21 11.32 26.11 18.92
C GLY A 21 11.19 25.55 17.51
N THR A 22 11.04 24.22 17.35
CA THR A 22 10.90 23.60 16.02
C THR A 22 9.57 23.95 15.33
N GLY A 23 8.49 24.13 16.10
CA GLY A 23 7.19 24.52 15.56
C GLY A 23 7.21 25.91 14.93
N GLU A 24 7.74 26.90 15.63
CA GLU A 24 7.83 28.29 15.16
C GLU A 24 8.69 28.41 13.89
N LEU A 25 9.81 27.67 13.84
CA LEU A 25 10.64 27.58 12.65
C LEU A 25 9.87 26.99 11.46
N LEU A 26 9.10 25.92 11.68
CA LEU A 26 8.32 25.27 10.62
C LEU A 26 7.16 26.14 10.14
N ASP A 27 6.48 26.84 11.06
CA ASP A 27 5.37 27.75 10.73
C ASP A 27 5.86 28.92 9.86
N ASP A 28 7.07 29.44 10.11
CA ASP A 28 7.65 30.48 9.27
C ASP A 28 8.15 29.93 7.93
N LEU A 29 8.78 28.75 7.93
CA LEU A 29 9.25 28.08 6.72
C LEU A 29 8.11 27.85 5.71
N ILE A 30 6.93 27.45 6.18
CA ILE A 30 5.76 27.18 5.33
C ILE A 30 5.40 28.38 4.44
N LYS A 31 5.63 29.62 4.90
CA LYS A 31 5.30 30.85 4.15
C LYS A 31 6.15 31.04 2.90
N TYR A 32 7.35 30.43 2.87
CA TYR A 32 8.29 30.53 1.75
C TYR A 32 8.26 29.32 0.82
N LEU A 33 7.55 28.26 1.20
CA LEU A 33 7.34 27.12 0.32
C LEU A 33 6.24 27.45 -0.69
N PRO A 34 6.39 27.03 -1.97
CA PRO A 34 5.31 27.16 -2.93
C PRO A 34 4.07 26.43 -2.41
N PRO A 35 2.86 26.95 -2.67
CA PRO A 35 1.65 26.23 -2.31
C PRO A 35 1.62 24.90 -3.09
N ILE A 36 1.19 23.83 -2.41
CA ILE A 36 1.35 22.43 -2.87
C ILE A 36 0.71 22.19 -4.25
N ASP A 37 -0.28 23.01 -4.61
CA ASP A 37 -1.02 22.98 -5.87
C ASP A 37 -0.21 23.47 -7.09
N GLN A 38 0.95 24.13 -6.90
CA GLN A 38 1.81 24.62 -7.99
C GLN A 38 2.98 23.69 -8.35
N ILE A 39 3.15 22.57 -7.63
CA ILE A 39 4.16 21.58 -7.98
C ILE A 39 3.52 20.62 -8.98
N GLU A 40 3.76 20.83 -10.28
CA GLU A 40 3.54 19.79 -11.30
C GLU A 40 4.49 18.62 -10.99
N THR A 41 4.08 17.72 -10.11
CA THR A 41 4.71 16.40 -10.02
C THR A 41 4.12 15.56 -11.13
N GLU A 42 4.94 15.17 -12.12
CA GLU A 42 4.62 14.01 -12.94
C GLU A 42 4.24 12.86 -12.01
N LYS A 43 3.03 12.31 -12.18
CA LYS A 43 2.52 11.25 -11.32
C LYS A 43 3.33 9.98 -11.57
N GLU A 44 4.35 9.78 -10.76
CA GLU A 44 5.21 8.60 -10.79
C GLU A 44 4.71 7.56 -9.79
N ILE A 45 4.52 6.32 -10.24
CA ILE A 45 4.15 5.19 -9.37
C ILE A 45 5.43 4.48 -8.93
N LYS A 46 5.70 4.44 -7.62
CA LYS A 46 6.87 3.73 -7.08
C LYS A 46 6.55 2.25 -6.91
N VAL A 47 7.28 1.40 -7.62
CA VAL A 47 7.08 -0.05 -7.67
C VAL A 47 8.29 -0.78 -7.10
N ALA A 48 8.11 -1.61 -6.08
CA ALA A 48 9.17 -2.47 -5.56
C ALA A 48 8.97 -3.92 -5.99
N ILE A 49 10.03 -4.56 -6.52
CA ILE A 49 10.03 -5.99 -6.86
C ILE A 49 10.61 -6.79 -5.70
N ILE A 50 9.75 -7.48 -4.95
CA ILE A 50 10.08 -8.15 -3.68
C ILE A 50 9.85 -9.66 -3.81
N GLY A 51 10.64 -10.45 -3.09
CA GLY A 51 10.53 -11.91 -3.10
C GLY A 51 11.84 -12.58 -2.72
N ARG A 52 11.79 -13.87 -2.38
CA ARG A 52 12.95 -14.68 -1.99
C ARG A 52 14.07 -14.68 -3.03
N PRO A 53 15.32 -15.04 -2.68
CA PRO A 53 16.36 -15.32 -3.67
C PRO A 53 15.87 -16.26 -4.79
N ASN A 54 16.37 -16.08 -6.01
CA ASN A 54 16.13 -16.98 -7.16
C ASN A 54 14.70 -17.14 -7.70
N VAL A 55 13.70 -16.46 -7.15
CA VAL A 55 12.31 -16.42 -7.69
C VAL A 55 12.17 -15.72 -9.05
N GLY A 56 13.26 -15.13 -9.57
CA GLY A 56 13.31 -14.50 -10.90
C GLY A 56 13.08 -12.98 -10.94
N LYS A 57 13.27 -12.27 -9.81
CA LYS A 57 13.20 -10.79 -9.75
C LYS A 57 14.07 -10.08 -10.79
N SER A 58 15.32 -10.55 -11.00
CA SER A 58 16.24 -9.95 -11.98
C SER A 58 15.79 -10.18 -13.41
N SER A 59 15.23 -11.36 -13.71
CA SER A 59 14.62 -11.63 -15.01
C SER A 59 13.41 -10.73 -15.25
N LEU A 60 12.57 -10.52 -14.23
CA LEU A 60 11.41 -9.64 -14.33
C LEU A 60 11.82 -8.17 -14.53
N LEU A 61 12.82 -7.69 -13.79
CA LEU A 61 13.39 -6.36 -14.00
C LEU A 61 13.91 -6.19 -15.43
N ASN A 62 14.66 -7.17 -15.95
CA ASN A 62 15.16 -7.10 -17.33
C ASN A 62 14.03 -7.17 -18.35
N ALA A 63 12.97 -7.93 -18.09
CA ALA A 63 11.80 -7.98 -18.97
C ALA A 63 11.11 -6.60 -19.05
N PHE A 64 10.96 -5.90 -17.93
CA PHE A 64 10.44 -4.53 -17.94
C PHE A 64 11.33 -3.54 -18.70
N LEU A 65 12.65 -3.73 -18.68
CA LEU A 65 13.60 -2.85 -19.39
C LEU A 65 13.78 -3.20 -20.87
N GLY A 66 13.53 -4.46 -21.23
CA GLY A 66 13.72 -4.99 -22.59
C GLY A 66 12.46 -4.95 -23.45
N GLU A 67 11.30 -4.62 -22.89
CA GLU A 67 10.11 -4.35 -23.70
C GLU A 67 10.35 -3.06 -24.51
N ASN A 68 10.23 -3.15 -25.85
CA ASN A 68 10.51 -2.12 -26.87
C ASN A 68 9.79 -0.77 -26.71
N ARG A 69 9.13 -0.52 -25.57
CA ARG A 69 8.33 0.68 -25.27
C ARG A 69 8.74 1.37 -23.98
N ALA A 70 9.61 0.79 -23.15
CA ALA A 70 10.07 1.41 -21.92
C ALA A 70 11.22 2.39 -22.20
N ILE A 71 10.93 3.69 -22.15
CA ILE A 71 11.99 4.71 -22.17
C ILE A 71 12.62 4.73 -20.79
N VAL A 72 13.91 4.40 -20.70
CA VAL A 72 14.68 4.46 -19.46
C VAL A 72 15.29 5.83 -19.33
N SER A 73 14.82 6.61 -18.38
CA SER A 73 15.33 7.96 -18.12
C SER A 73 16.37 7.94 -16.99
N PRO A 74 17.58 8.49 -17.18
CA PRO A 74 18.60 8.57 -16.14
C PRO A 74 18.43 9.77 -15.19
N ILE A 75 17.27 10.48 -15.19
CA ILE A 75 17.10 11.74 -14.46
C ILE A 75 17.42 11.53 -12.97
N SER A 76 18.51 12.19 -12.58
CA SER A 76 19.20 12.10 -11.31
C SER A 76 18.73 13.23 -10.40
N GLY A 77 18.19 12.89 -9.22
CA GLY A 77 17.68 13.87 -8.26
C GLY A 77 18.55 14.04 -7.01
N THR A 78 19.13 12.97 -6.47
CA THR A 78 20.05 13.05 -5.31
C THR A 78 20.97 11.82 -5.22
N THR A 79 22.06 11.92 -4.45
CA THR A 79 23.02 10.83 -4.16
C THR A 79 22.41 9.63 -3.41
N ARG A 80 21.14 9.70 -2.97
CA ARG A 80 20.37 8.57 -2.40
C ARG A 80 19.60 7.76 -3.44
N ASP A 81 19.44 8.27 -4.67
CA ASP A 81 18.52 7.71 -5.70
C ASP A 81 19.23 6.93 -6.82
N ALA A 82 20.56 6.77 -6.75
CA ALA A 82 21.37 6.12 -7.79
C ALA A 82 21.12 4.60 -7.99
N ILE A 83 20.07 4.05 -7.38
CA ILE A 83 19.77 2.62 -7.31
C ILE A 83 18.41 2.29 -7.95
N ASP A 84 17.56 3.28 -8.21
CA ASP A 84 16.22 3.09 -8.77
C ASP A 84 16.25 3.23 -10.30
N THR A 85 15.33 2.58 -11.01
CA THR A 85 15.21 2.69 -12.47
C THR A 85 13.85 3.26 -12.83
N VAL A 86 13.81 4.30 -13.67
CA VAL A 86 12.56 4.86 -14.18
C VAL A 86 12.23 4.21 -15.52
N ILE A 87 10.98 3.79 -15.68
CA ILE A 87 10.43 3.33 -16.96
C ILE A 87 9.17 4.13 -17.28
N GLU A 88 8.99 4.48 -18.55
CA GLU A 88 7.75 5.10 -19.04
C GLU A 88 6.99 4.10 -19.92
N ARG A 89 5.67 4.01 -19.74
CA ARG A 89 4.81 3.18 -20.59
C ARG A 89 3.44 3.81 -20.73
N ASP A 90 2.96 3.92 -21.97
CA ASP A 90 1.62 4.44 -22.31
C ASP A 90 1.36 5.82 -21.65
N GLY A 91 2.40 6.66 -21.56
CA GLY A 91 2.35 8.00 -20.94
C GLY A 91 2.34 8.01 -19.41
N LYS A 92 2.60 6.86 -18.75
CA LYS A 92 2.73 6.74 -17.29
C LYS A 92 4.17 6.44 -16.90
N THR A 93 4.62 7.08 -15.82
CA THR A 93 5.98 6.93 -15.29
C THR A 93 5.98 6.00 -14.08
N TYR A 94 6.85 4.99 -14.10
CA TYR A 94 7.03 4.04 -13.00
C TYR A 94 8.47 4.08 -12.50
N ARG A 95 8.65 4.25 -11.18
CA ARG A 95 9.95 4.11 -10.52
C ARG A 95 10.11 2.72 -9.95
N LEU A 96 10.96 1.91 -10.56
CA LEU A 96 11.37 0.63 -10.00
C LEU A 96 12.36 0.89 -8.85
N ILE A 97 11.93 0.58 -7.64
CA ILE A 97 12.69 0.80 -6.40
C ILE A 97 13.72 -0.32 -6.18
N ASP A 98 14.92 0.07 -5.77
CA ASP A 98 15.99 -0.83 -5.32
C ASP A 98 16.51 -1.83 -6.38
N THR A 99 16.67 -1.34 -7.62
CA THR A 99 17.09 -2.18 -8.75
C THR A 99 18.56 -2.62 -8.69
N ALA A 100 19.44 -1.85 -8.03
CA ALA A 100 20.85 -2.25 -7.88
C ALA A 100 21.01 -3.49 -6.99
N GLY A 101 20.16 -3.69 -5.97
CA GLY A 101 20.13 -4.91 -5.17
C GLY A 101 19.79 -6.16 -6.00
N ILE A 102 18.94 -6.00 -7.02
CA ILE A 102 18.54 -7.03 -7.96
C ILE A 102 19.66 -7.35 -8.98
N ARG A 103 20.39 -6.31 -9.45
CA ARG A 103 21.49 -6.47 -10.41
C ARG A 103 22.76 -7.07 -9.78
N ARG A 104 23.10 -6.69 -8.54
CA ARG A 104 24.32 -7.17 -7.85
C ARG A 104 24.27 -8.66 -7.48
N LYS A 105 23.08 -9.23 -7.20
CA LYS A 105 22.93 -10.64 -6.80
C LYS A 105 23.29 -11.66 -7.89
N LYS A 106 23.46 -11.25 -9.15
CA LYS A 106 23.92 -12.16 -10.22
C LYS A 106 25.41 -12.54 -10.07
N ASN A 107 26.20 -11.77 -9.31
CA ASN A 107 27.67 -11.86 -9.31
C ASN A 107 28.29 -12.20 -7.94
N VAL A 108 27.53 -12.63 -6.93
CA VAL A 108 28.08 -12.89 -5.58
C VAL A 108 27.61 -14.25 -5.04
N GLU A 109 28.55 -15.15 -4.80
CA GLU A 109 28.34 -16.40 -4.06
C GLU A 109 28.35 -16.14 -2.54
N TYR A 110 27.30 -16.65 -1.89
CA TYR A 110 27.12 -16.97 -0.46
C TYR A 110 27.52 -15.92 0.61
N GLY A 111 26.52 -15.51 1.41
CA GLY A 111 26.70 -14.66 2.62
C GLY A 111 25.67 -13.53 2.80
N ALA A 112 24.74 -13.35 1.85
CA ALA A 112 23.91 -12.14 1.72
C ALA A 112 22.44 -12.25 2.20
N GLU A 113 22.07 -13.28 2.97
CA GLU A 113 20.65 -13.50 3.34
C GLU A 113 20.13 -12.46 4.34
N PHE A 114 20.90 -12.13 5.40
CA PHE A 114 20.49 -11.15 6.41
C PHE A 114 20.40 -9.72 5.83
N PHE A 115 21.30 -9.37 4.91
CA PHE A 115 21.27 -8.09 4.19
C PHE A 115 20.13 -8.02 3.15
N GLY A 116 19.56 -9.15 2.75
CA GLY A 116 18.47 -9.23 1.78
C GLY A 116 17.11 -8.79 2.34
N ILE A 117 16.80 -9.17 3.58
CA ILE A 117 15.49 -8.89 4.21
C ILE A 117 15.36 -7.41 4.61
N ASN A 118 16.35 -6.85 5.30
CA ASN A 118 16.33 -5.42 5.67
C ASN A 118 16.26 -4.51 4.44
N ARG A 119 16.89 -4.93 3.34
CA ARG A 119 16.80 -4.23 2.06
C ARG A 119 15.39 -4.31 1.49
N ALA A 120 14.77 -5.50 1.46
CA ALA A 120 13.39 -5.67 1.02
C ALA A 120 12.43 -4.79 1.83
N PHE A 121 12.60 -4.69 3.15
CA PHE A 121 11.76 -3.85 4.00
C PHE A 121 11.89 -2.36 3.68
N LYS A 122 13.11 -1.87 3.43
CA LYS A 122 13.33 -0.50 2.96
C LYS A 122 12.68 -0.24 1.60
N ALA A 123 12.74 -1.19 0.68
CA ALA A 123 12.10 -1.08 -0.62
C ALA A 123 10.57 -1.07 -0.51
N ILE A 124 9.98 -1.92 0.34
CA ILE A 124 8.52 -1.91 0.64
C ILE A 124 8.10 -0.53 1.16
N ASN A 125 8.82 0.03 2.13
CA ASN A 125 8.46 1.33 2.73
C ASN A 125 8.55 2.50 1.72
N ARG A 126 9.39 2.41 0.69
CA ARG A 126 9.53 3.44 -0.35
C ARG A 126 8.52 3.29 -1.50
N ALA A 127 7.83 2.16 -1.62
CA ALA A 127 6.96 1.85 -2.73
C ALA A 127 5.52 2.33 -2.50
N ASP A 128 4.81 2.64 -3.57
CA ASP A 128 3.35 2.73 -3.59
C ASP A 128 2.75 1.33 -3.80
N VAL A 129 3.32 0.57 -4.75
CA VAL A 129 2.88 -0.79 -5.11
C VAL A 129 4.05 -1.77 -5.00
N VAL A 130 3.81 -2.92 -4.36
CA VAL A 130 4.78 -4.00 -4.25
C VAL A 130 4.39 -5.14 -5.17
N LEU A 131 5.34 -5.61 -5.98
CA LEU A 131 5.23 -6.87 -6.71
C LEU A 131 5.82 -7.98 -5.84
N LEU A 132 4.98 -8.77 -5.20
CA LEU A 132 5.41 -9.95 -4.44
C LEU A 132 5.61 -11.12 -5.41
N VAL A 133 6.86 -11.36 -5.78
CA VAL A 133 7.25 -12.40 -6.73
C VAL A 133 7.44 -13.74 -6.02
N ILE A 134 6.63 -14.72 -6.42
CA ILE A 134 6.62 -16.09 -5.91
C ILE A 134 7.11 -17.02 -7.03
N ASP A 135 7.87 -18.05 -6.67
CA ASP A 135 8.29 -19.08 -7.61
C ASP A 135 7.18 -20.12 -7.77
N ALA A 136 6.76 -20.35 -9.02
CA ALA A 136 5.73 -21.36 -9.33
C ALA A 136 6.14 -22.77 -8.89
N ILE A 137 7.44 -23.08 -8.85
CA ILE A 137 7.94 -24.42 -8.53
C ILE A 137 7.93 -24.64 -7.01
N ASP A 138 8.47 -23.70 -6.25
CA ASP A 138 8.57 -23.80 -4.79
C ASP A 138 7.24 -23.49 -4.07
N GLN A 139 6.29 -22.88 -4.78
CA GLN A 139 5.08 -22.29 -4.22
C GLN A 139 5.35 -21.24 -3.14
N VAL A 140 4.29 -20.86 -2.41
CA VAL A 140 4.39 -19.94 -1.27
C VAL A 140 5.09 -20.63 -0.10
N THR A 141 6.15 -20.01 0.38
CA THR A 141 6.94 -20.44 1.54
C THR A 141 6.77 -19.50 2.74
N ASP A 142 7.33 -19.85 3.89
CA ASP A 142 7.28 -19.02 5.11
C ASP A 142 7.98 -17.66 4.94
N GLN A 143 9.05 -17.60 4.13
CA GLN A 143 9.72 -16.33 3.85
C GLN A 143 8.83 -15.43 2.97
N ASP A 144 8.04 -16.00 2.06
CA ASP A 144 7.09 -15.22 1.26
C ASP A 144 5.95 -14.66 2.13
N GLN A 145 5.46 -15.45 3.10
CA GLN A 145 4.47 -14.99 4.09
C GLN A 145 5.03 -13.85 4.95
N LYS A 146 6.27 -13.93 5.43
CA LYS A 146 6.91 -12.83 6.20
C LYS A 146 7.03 -11.54 5.39
N LEU A 147 7.33 -11.63 4.10
CA LEU A 147 7.36 -10.46 3.21
C LEU A 147 5.95 -9.90 3.01
N ALA A 148 4.95 -10.77 2.82
CA ALA A 148 3.54 -10.42 2.68
C ALA A 148 2.98 -9.70 3.93
N ASP A 149 3.29 -10.22 5.13
CA ASP A 149 2.93 -9.58 6.40
C ASP A 149 3.51 -8.16 6.47
N ARG A 150 4.79 -8.01 6.10
CA ARG A 150 5.44 -6.69 6.11
C ARG A 150 4.79 -5.71 5.13
N ILE A 151 4.35 -6.17 3.96
CA ILE A 151 3.64 -5.33 2.98
C ILE A 151 2.35 -4.77 3.60
N ILE A 152 1.62 -5.59 4.36
CA ILE A 152 0.40 -5.17 5.06
C ILE A 152 0.70 -4.22 6.22
N GLU A 153 1.72 -4.53 7.04
CA GLU A 153 2.14 -3.66 8.15
C GLU A 153 2.48 -2.25 7.67
N GLU A 154 3.19 -2.15 6.55
CA GLU A 154 3.56 -0.90 5.90
C GLU A 154 2.40 -0.28 5.10
N GLY A 155 1.27 -0.99 5.02
CA GLY A 155 0.06 -0.54 4.36
C GLY A 155 0.25 -0.28 2.87
N ARG A 156 1.01 -1.13 2.15
CA ARG A 156 1.31 -0.95 0.72
C ARG A 156 0.37 -1.74 -0.17
N SER A 157 0.07 -1.19 -1.35
CA SER A 157 -0.61 -1.94 -2.40
C SER A 157 0.26 -3.09 -2.87
N CYS A 158 -0.37 -4.16 -3.36
CA CYS A 158 0.33 -5.37 -3.74
C CYS A 158 -0.30 -6.05 -4.96
N VAL A 159 0.57 -6.58 -5.83
CA VAL A 159 0.25 -7.56 -6.86
C VAL A 159 1.09 -8.81 -6.59
N ILE A 160 0.44 -9.96 -6.49
CA ILE A 160 1.12 -11.25 -6.31
C ILE A 160 1.48 -11.78 -7.69
N VAL A 161 2.77 -11.97 -7.94
CA VAL A 161 3.32 -12.36 -9.23
C VAL A 161 3.91 -13.76 -9.13
N VAL A 162 3.19 -14.77 -9.61
CA VAL A 162 3.67 -16.16 -9.67
C VAL A 162 4.50 -16.30 -10.95
N ASN A 163 5.82 -16.40 -10.79
CA ASN A 163 6.79 -16.43 -11.88
C ASN A 163 7.28 -17.86 -12.17
N LYS A 164 7.94 -18.05 -13.32
CA LYS A 164 8.37 -19.35 -13.86
C LYS A 164 7.20 -20.26 -14.24
N TRP A 165 6.06 -19.68 -14.61
CA TRP A 165 4.89 -20.43 -15.06
C TRP A 165 5.15 -21.24 -16.34
N ASP A 166 6.22 -20.96 -17.08
CA ASP A 166 6.69 -21.77 -18.20
C ASP A 166 7.19 -23.16 -17.78
N ALA A 167 7.68 -23.31 -16.55
CA ALA A 167 8.24 -24.56 -16.03
C ALA A 167 7.18 -25.52 -15.45
N ILE A 168 5.95 -25.07 -15.29
CA ILE A 168 4.84 -25.89 -14.80
C ILE A 168 4.16 -26.59 -15.97
N GLU A 169 4.03 -27.91 -15.87
CA GLU A 169 3.20 -28.72 -16.76
C GLU A 169 1.72 -28.39 -16.49
N LYS A 170 0.96 -28.14 -17.56
CA LYS A 170 -0.37 -27.55 -17.45
C LYS A 170 -1.43 -28.51 -17.93
N ASP A 171 -2.45 -28.69 -17.11
CA ASP A 171 -3.74 -29.22 -17.49
C ASP A 171 -4.83 -28.12 -17.40
N THR A 172 -6.08 -28.51 -17.60
CA THR A 172 -7.24 -27.60 -17.56
C THR A 172 -7.45 -26.91 -16.21
N TYR A 173 -7.02 -27.53 -15.10
CA TYR A 173 -7.34 -27.10 -13.74
C TYR A 173 -6.14 -26.51 -12.98
N THR A 174 -4.92 -26.67 -13.51
CA THR A 174 -3.66 -26.30 -12.84
C THR A 174 -3.66 -24.86 -12.33
N ILE A 175 -4.18 -23.91 -13.12
CA ILE A 175 -4.25 -22.49 -12.70
C ILE A 175 -5.16 -22.32 -11.48
N LEU A 176 -6.33 -22.98 -11.48
CA LEU A 176 -7.33 -22.85 -10.41
C LEU A 176 -6.85 -23.49 -9.11
N ASP A 177 -6.24 -24.66 -9.21
CA ASP A 177 -5.69 -25.37 -8.05
C ASP A 177 -4.53 -24.57 -7.44
N TYR A 178 -3.63 -24.05 -8.27
CA TYR A 178 -2.52 -23.23 -7.82
C TYR A 178 -3.00 -21.92 -7.17
N GLU A 179 -3.99 -21.25 -7.78
CA GLU A 179 -4.59 -20.06 -7.19
C GLU A 179 -5.19 -20.37 -5.81
N LYS A 180 -5.91 -21.48 -5.68
CA LYS A 180 -6.48 -21.91 -4.39
C LYS A 180 -5.41 -22.13 -3.33
N GLU A 181 -4.29 -22.77 -3.68
CA GLU A 181 -3.16 -22.99 -2.77
C GLU A 181 -2.49 -21.67 -2.34
N VAL A 182 -2.26 -20.76 -3.28
CA VAL A 182 -1.71 -19.43 -2.99
C VAL A 182 -2.65 -18.65 -2.08
N ARG A 183 -3.95 -18.66 -2.36
CA ARG A 183 -4.97 -17.99 -1.54
C ARG A 183 -5.13 -18.62 -0.16
N ALA A 184 -4.89 -19.93 -0.01
CA ALA A 184 -4.91 -20.58 1.30
C ALA A 184 -3.74 -20.10 2.18
N LYS A 185 -2.53 -19.97 1.61
CA LYS A 185 -1.34 -19.54 2.36
C LYS A 185 -1.26 -18.01 2.54
N LEU A 186 -1.80 -17.23 1.60
CA LEU A 186 -1.85 -15.76 1.62
C LEU A 186 -3.28 -15.24 1.77
N TYR A 187 -4.09 -15.89 2.60
CA TYR A 187 -5.52 -15.56 2.79
C TYR A 187 -5.76 -14.11 3.23
N PHE A 188 -4.80 -13.52 3.94
CA PHE A 188 -4.82 -12.13 4.40
C PHE A 188 -4.50 -11.10 3.29
N MET A 189 -4.10 -11.57 2.11
CA MET A 189 -3.91 -10.79 0.88
C MET A 189 -4.97 -11.13 -0.19
N ASP A 190 -6.16 -11.55 0.21
CA ASP A 190 -7.29 -11.81 -0.71
C ASP A 190 -7.59 -10.63 -1.66
N TRP A 191 -7.34 -9.41 -1.19
CA TRP A 191 -7.48 -8.16 -1.92
C TRP A 191 -6.39 -7.91 -2.97
N ALA A 192 -5.26 -8.61 -2.91
CA ALA A 192 -4.18 -8.46 -3.88
C ALA A 192 -4.52 -9.26 -5.15
N GLU A 193 -4.30 -8.65 -6.31
CA GLU A 193 -4.47 -9.32 -7.60
C GLU A 193 -3.36 -10.35 -7.81
N LEU A 194 -3.71 -11.52 -8.34
CA LEU A 194 -2.79 -12.63 -8.60
C LEU A 194 -2.56 -12.76 -10.11
N ILE A 195 -1.31 -12.83 -10.54
CA ILE A 195 -0.95 -13.04 -11.94
C ILE A 195 0.13 -14.10 -12.10
N PHE A 196 -0.10 -15.02 -13.04
CA PHE A 196 0.86 -16.03 -13.46
C PHE A 196 1.62 -15.55 -14.69
N ILE A 197 2.95 -15.52 -14.60
CA ILE A 197 3.84 -15.00 -15.64
C ILE A 197 5.03 -15.94 -15.90
N SER A 198 5.71 -15.69 -17.01
CA SER A 198 7.10 -16.12 -17.17
C SER A 198 7.96 -14.93 -17.56
N ALA A 199 8.82 -14.49 -16.63
CA ALA A 199 9.82 -13.48 -16.92
C ALA A 199 10.90 -13.98 -17.92
N LYS A 200 11.01 -15.30 -18.12
CA LYS A 200 11.96 -15.90 -19.08
C LYS A 200 11.45 -15.80 -20.51
N THR A 201 10.16 -16.09 -20.73
CA THR A 201 9.55 -16.06 -22.07
C THR A 201 8.87 -14.73 -22.39
N GLY A 202 8.67 -13.87 -21.39
CA GLY A 202 7.87 -12.64 -21.50
C GLY A 202 6.36 -12.86 -21.34
N GLN A 203 5.91 -14.10 -21.12
CA GLN A 203 4.49 -14.42 -21.00
C GLN A 203 3.81 -13.56 -19.92
N ARG A 204 2.85 -12.73 -20.34
CA ARG A 204 1.97 -11.89 -19.49
C ARG A 204 2.71 -10.83 -18.64
N VAL A 205 3.99 -10.55 -18.91
CA VAL A 205 4.77 -9.55 -18.16
C VAL A 205 4.16 -8.15 -18.32
N GLU A 206 3.78 -7.79 -19.55
CA GLU A 206 3.09 -6.55 -19.91
C GLU A 206 1.84 -6.26 -19.07
N ARG A 207 1.10 -7.30 -18.65
CA ARG A 207 -0.16 -7.15 -17.91
C ARG A 207 0.08 -6.74 -16.46
N ILE A 208 1.30 -6.87 -15.94
CA ILE A 208 1.64 -6.51 -14.56
C ILE A 208 1.45 -5.00 -14.35
N LEU A 209 1.85 -4.17 -15.30
CA LEU A 209 1.75 -2.70 -15.14
C LEU A 209 0.29 -2.23 -15.09
N ASN A 210 -0.62 -2.88 -15.83
CA ASN A 210 -2.06 -2.62 -15.71
C ASN A 210 -2.60 -2.96 -14.31
N LEU A 211 -2.09 -4.04 -13.69
CA LEU A 211 -2.45 -4.40 -12.31
C LEU A 211 -1.83 -3.43 -11.30
N VAL A 212 -0.62 -2.95 -11.55
CA VAL A 212 0.03 -1.90 -10.76
C VAL A 212 -0.81 -0.62 -10.79
N ASP A 213 -1.29 -0.21 -11.96
CA ASP A 213 -2.16 0.95 -12.11
C ASP A 213 -3.45 0.78 -11.30
N THR A 214 -4.13 -0.36 -11.46
CA THR A 214 -5.35 -0.67 -10.72
C THR A 214 -5.12 -0.64 -9.21
N ALA A 215 -3.98 -1.20 -8.75
CA ALA A 215 -3.62 -1.22 -7.34
C ALA A 215 -3.25 0.17 -6.80
N ALA A 216 -2.60 1.02 -7.60
CA ALA A 216 -2.25 2.39 -7.25
C ALA A 216 -3.50 3.29 -7.19
N GLU A 217 -4.41 3.17 -8.17
CA GLU A 217 -5.71 3.85 -8.18
C GLU A 217 -6.54 3.46 -6.95
N GLY A 218 -6.62 2.16 -6.64
CA GLY A 218 -7.26 1.68 -5.42
C GLY A 218 -6.62 2.27 -4.15
N HIS A 219 -5.30 2.42 -4.12
CA HIS A 219 -4.55 2.96 -2.99
C HIS A 219 -4.86 4.44 -2.70
N GLU A 220 -5.04 5.22 -3.77
CA GLU A 220 -5.30 6.66 -3.74
C GLU A 220 -6.79 7.01 -3.65
N ARG A 221 -7.67 6.02 -3.81
CA ARG A 221 -9.11 6.26 -3.93
C ARG A 221 -9.70 6.90 -2.68
N ARG A 222 -10.39 8.02 -2.89
CA ARG A 222 -11.25 8.69 -1.90
C ARG A 222 -12.70 8.27 -2.10
N VAL A 223 -13.38 7.96 -1.00
CA VAL A 223 -14.80 7.67 -0.94
C VAL A 223 -15.47 8.68 -0.01
N SER A 224 -16.64 9.18 -0.40
CA SER A 224 -17.38 10.15 0.41
C SER A 224 -17.91 9.53 1.69
N THR A 225 -18.07 10.35 2.73
CA THR A 225 -18.68 9.93 4.00
C THR A 225 -20.10 9.38 3.78
N ALA A 226 -20.88 9.93 2.85
CA ALA A 226 -22.23 9.45 2.55
C ALA A 226 -22.21 7.98 2.08
N VAL A 227 -21.40 7.68 1.06
CA VAL A 227 -21.28 6.33 0.50
C VAL A 227 -20.76 5.33 1.56
N ILE A 228 -19.80 5.74 2.39
CA ILE A 228 -19.30 4.89 3.50
C ILE A 228 -20.43 4.52 4.47
N ASN A 229 -21.31 5.48 4.80
CA ASN A 229 -22.41 5.22 5.72
C ASN A 229 -23.54 4.40 5.10
N GLU A 230 -23.79 4.53 3.79
CA GLU A 230 -24.69 3.65 3.05
C GLU A 230 -24.24 2.18 3.15
N VAL A 231 -22.94 1.91 2.95
CA VAL A 231 -22.37 0.55 3.11
C VAL A 231 -22.54 0.04 4.54
N ILE A 232 -22.33 0.89 5.55
CA ILE A 232 -22.49 0.52 6.96
C ILE A 232 -23.96 0.17 7.27
N GLU A 233 -24.90 1.00 6.81
CA GLU A 233 -26.32 0.78 7.03
C GLU A 233 -26.79 -0.53 6.38
N GLU A 234 -26.39 -0.78 5.13
CA GLU A 234 -26.68 -2.02 4.43
C GLU A 234 -26.07 -3.24 5.16
N ALA A 235 -24.79 -3.15 5.55
CA ALA A 235 -24.13 -4.23 6.29
C ALA A 235 -24.82 -4.56 7.62
N ILE A 236 -25.23 -3.55 8.39
CA ILE A 236 -25.95 -3.77 9.66
C ILE A 236 -27.32 -4.41 9.43
N SER A 237 -28.00 -4.05 8.33
CA SER A 237 -29.30 -4.63 7.97
C SER A 237 -29.22 -6.14 7.68
N TRP A 238 -28.14 -6.59 7.04
CA TRP A 238 -27.88 -8.00 6.79
C TRP A 238 -27.39 -8.74 8.03
N HIS A 239 -26.47 -8.12 8.79
CA HIS A 239 -25.93 -8.73 10.00
C HIS A 239 -25.65 -7.69 11.08
N SER A 240 -26.52 -7.66 12.09
CA SER A 240 -26.38 -6.77 13.24
C SER A 240 -25.28 -7.22 14.20
N PRO A 241 -24.63 -6.28 14.93
CA PRO A 241 -23.64 -6.63 15.94
C PRO A 241 -24.25 -7.52 17.03
N THR A 242 -23.45 -8.46 17.56
CA THR A 242 -23.92 -9.40 18.59
C THR A 242 -24.29 -8.69 19.89
N VAL A 243 -25.32 -9.20 20.55
CA VAL A 243 -25.72 -8.75 21.89
C VAL A 243 -24.84 -9.47 22.91
N THR A 244 -24.17 -8.72 23.78
CA THR A 244 -23.41 -9.31 24.88
C THR A 244 -24.32 -9.98 25.91
N ARG A 245 -23.79 -10.88 26.75
CA ARG A 245 -24.52 -11.52 27.86
C ARG A 245 -25.25 -10.55 28.80
N GLN A 246 -24.79 -9.30 28.89
CA GLN A 246 -25.41 -8.23 29.69
C GLN A 246 -26.47 -7.43 28.93
N GLY A 247 -26.97 -7.91 27.78
CA GLY A 247 -28.00 -7.25 26.97
C GLY A 247 -27.51 -6.02 26.21
N LYS A 248 -26.21 -5.72 26.24
CA LYS A 248 -25.63 -4.54 25.60
C LYS A 248 -25.14 -4.87 24.19
N GLN A 249 -25.63 -4.14 23.19
CA GLN A 249 -25.24 -4.30 21.79
C GLN A 249 -24.17 -3.27 21.37
N GLY A 250 -23.32 -3.64 20.42
CA GLY A 250 -22.47 -2.70 19.69
C GLY A 250 -23.32 -1.77 18.82
N LYS A 251 -22.99 -0.48 18.80
CA LYS A 251 -23.64 0.51 17.92
C LYS A 251 -22.57 1.21 17.11
N ILE A 252 -22.69 1.15 15.78
CA ILE A 252 -21.89 1.95 14.85
C ILE A 252 -22.71 3.20 14.56
N TYR A 253 -22.13 4.36 14.82
CA TYR A 253 -22.81 5.64 14.65
C TYR A 253 -22.64 6.19 13.24
N TYR A 254 -21.39 6.24 12.78
CA TYR A 254 -21.03 6.64 11.43
C TYR A 254 -19.58 6.23 11.14
N GLY A 255 -19.21 6.21 9.86
CA GLY A 255 -17.84 6.02 9.39
C GLY A 255 -17.37 7.16 8.49
N THR A 256 -16.05 7.37 8.42
CA THR A 256 -15.43 8.28 7.45
C THR A 256 -14.04 7.79 7.04
N GLN A 257 -13.60 8.15 5.83
CA GLN A 257 -12.23 7.96 5.41
C GLN A 257 -11.36 9.13 5.89
N VAL A 258 -10.24 8.82 6.56
CA VAL A 258 -9.32 9.85 7.11
C VAL A 258 -8.00 9.93 6.35
N SER A 259 -7.59 8.85 5.68
CA SER A 259 -6.35 8.81 4.90
C SER A 259 -6.50 7.96 3.64
N ILE A 260 -5.62 8.23 2.66
CA ILE A 260 -5.30 7.36 1.52
C ILE A 260 -3.88 6.83 1.71
N LYS A 261 -3.49 5.85 0.89
CA LYS A 261 -2.17 5.21 0.92
C LYS A 261 -1.71 4.71 2.30
N PRO A 262 -2.42 3.75 2.94
CA PRO A 262 -3.59 3.04 2.42
C PRO A 262 -4.92 3.73 2.78
N PRO A 263 -6.03 3.38 2.10
CA PRO A 263 -7.38 3.78 2.50
C PRO A 263 -7.63 3.43 3.98
N THR A 264 -7.75 4.47 4.80
CA THR A 264 -7.96 4.34 6.24
C THR A 264 -9.35 4.83 6.61
N LEU A 265 -10.19 3.90 7.05
CA LEU A 265 -11.56 4.15 7.47
C LEU A 265 -11.65 4.17 9.00
N VAL A 266 -12.27 5.20 9.56
CA VAL A 266 -12.56 5.29 11.00
C VAL A 266 -14.06 5.11 11.20
N LEU A 267 -14.44 4.07 11.95
CA LEU A 267 -15.80 3.84 12.41
C LEU A 267 -15.94 4.35 13.84
N PHE A 268 -16.90 5.25 14.04
CA PHE A 268 -17.24 5.75 15.37
C PHE A 268 -18.31 4.86 15.97
N VAL A 269 -17.99 4.27 17.11
CA VAL A 269 -18.83 3.29 17.78
C VAL A 269 -19.02 3.62 19.25
N ASN A 270 -20.00 3.00 19.89
CA ASN A 270 -20.20 3.17 21.33
C ASN A 270 -19.02 2.61 22.15
N ASP A 271 -18.60 1.38 21.84
CA ASP A 271 -17.50 0.70 22.51
C ASP A 271 -16.83 -0.28 21.54
N PRO A 272 -15.56 -0.05 21.13
CA PRO A 272 -14.85 -0.93 20.21
C PRO A 272 -14.75 -2.39 20.68
N LYS A 273 -14.77 -2.63 21.99
CA LYS A 273 -14.66 -3.99 22.56
C LYS A 273 -15.90 -4.85 22.30
N ARG A 274 -17.02 -4.25 21.88
CA ARG A 274 -18.26 -4.97 21.55
C ARG A 274 -18.27 -5.60 20.16
N PHE A 275 -17.28 -5.29 19.34
CA PHE A 275 -17.15 -5.82 17.99
C PHE A 275 -16.01 -6.82 17.98
N ASN A 276 -16.35 -8.11 18.00
CA ASN A 276 -15.37 -9.20 17.92
C ASN A 276 -14.71 -9.25 16.53
N ASP A 277 -13.63 -10.01 16.40
CA ASP A 277 -12.85 -10.06 15.16
C ASP A 277 -13.66 -10.59 13.98
N ASN A 278 -14.59 -11.53 14.20
CA ASN A 278 -15.47 -12.02 13.15
C ASN A 278 -16.36 -10.91 12.58
N TYR A 279 -16.97 -10.10 13.44
CA TYR A 279 -17.79 -8.97 13.00
C TYR A 279 -16.94 -7.87 12.34
N ARG A 280 -15.73 -7.63 12.84
CA ARG A 280 -14.79 -6.69 12.22
C ARG A 280 -14.40 -7.13 10.80
N ARG A 281 -14.10 -8.42 10.61
CA ARG A 281 -13.82 -9.01 9.29
C ARG A 281 -15.05 -8.97 8.38
N TYR A 282 -16.24 -9.20 8.93
CA TYR A 282 -17.49 -9.06 8.17
C TYR A 282 -17.62 -7.64 7.61
N ILE A 283 -17.47 -6.61 8.45
CA ILE A 283 -17.55 -5.20 8.00
C ILE A 283 -16.45 -4.87 6.99
N ASP A 284 -15.21 -5.34 7.21
CA ASP A 284 -14.12 -5.19 6.22
C ASP A 284 -14.51 -5.79 4.86
N SER A 285 -15.07 -7.00 4.85
CA SER A 285 -15.54 -7.67 3.63
C SER A 285 -16.64 -6.90 2.91
N GLN A 286 -17.56 -6.25 3.65
CA GLN A 286 -18.61 -5.43 3.05
C GLN A 286 -18.04 -4.19 2.39
N PHE A 287 -17.09 -3.50 3.05
CA PHE A 287 -16.39 -2.39 2.42
C PHE A 287 -15.63 -2.82 1.16
N ARG A 288 -14.95 -3.97 1.18
CA ARG A 288 -14.25 -4.48 -0.01
C ARG A 288 -15.20 -4.80 -1.15
N LYS A 289 -16.32 -5.48 -0.86
CA LYS A 289 -17.32 -5.89 -1.86
C LYS A 289 -18.02 -4.69 -2.50
N GLN A 290 -18.40 -3.69 -1.71
CA GLN A 290 -19.22 -2.58 -2.18
C GLN A 290 -18.41 -1.40 -2.68
N LEU A 291 -17.36 -0.99 -1.94
CA LEU A 291 -16.58 0.18 -2.34
C LEU A 291 -15.58 -0.15 -3.43
N GLY A 292 -15.02 -1.35 -3.44
CA GLY A 292 -13.94 -1.73 -4.36
C GLY A 292 -12.61 -1.06 -3.96
N PHE A 293 -11.65 -1.88 -3.56
CA PHE A 293 -10.30 -1.48 -3.18
C PHE A 293 -9.31 -2.56 -3.64
N LYS A 294 -9.37 -2.88 -4.94
CA LYS A 294 -8.56 -3.92 -5.54
C LYS A 294 -7.09 -3.56 -5.45
N GLY A 295 -6.25 -4.52 -5.10
CA GLY A 295 -4.80 -4.36 -5.01
C GLY A 295 -4.32 -3.54 -3.80
N THR A 296 -5.19 -3.10 -2.89
CA THR A 296 -4.78 -2.36 -1.67
C THR A 296 -5.35 -2.95 -0.38
N PRO A 297 -4.59 -2.92 0.73
CA PRO A 297 -5.16 -3.15 2.05
C PRO A 297 -6.07 -1.99 2.44
N ILE A 298 -7.08 -2.26 3.27
CA ILE A 298 -7.90 -1.26 3.96
C ILE A 298 -7.50 -1.27 5.43
N LYS A 299 -7.31 -0.08 6.02
CA LYS A 299 -7.08 0.06 7.46
C LYS A 299 -8.35 0.50 8.15
N LEU A 300 -8.98 -0.41 8.89
CA LEU A 300 -10.22 -0.14 9.62
C LEU A 300 -9.94 0.15 11.11
N ILE A 301 -10.25 1.38 11.54
CA ILE A 301 -10.05 1.85 12.91
C ILE A 301 -11.40 1.99 13.61
N TRP A 302 -11.54 1.39 14.79
CA TRP A 302 -12.76 1.43 15.59
C TRP A 302 -12.56 2.38 16.76
N ARG A 303 -13.21 3.54 16.72
CA ARG A 303 -13.05 4.59 17.74
C ARG A 303 -14.29 4.70 18.61
N GLY A 304 -14.10 4.55 19.92
CA GLY A 304 -15.17 4.79 20.91
C GLY A 304 -15.52 6.27 20.97
N LYS A 305 -16.81 6.59 20.95
CA LYS A 305 -17.35 7.92 21.25
C LYS A 305 -18.48 7.81 22.27
N SER A 306 -18.52 8.76 23.20
CA SER A 306 -19.66 8.91 24.09
C SER A 306 -20.86 9.50 23.34
N ALA A 307 -22.09 9.18 23.75
CA ALA A 307 -23.30 9.72 23.14
C ALA A 307 -23.32 11.27 23.16
N ARG A 308 -22.76 11.89 24.21
CA ARG A 308 -22.67 13.36 24.35
C ARG A 308 -21.70 14.02 23.37
N GLU A 309 -20.65 13.34 22.94
CA GLU A 309 -19.69 13.86 21.95
C GLU A 309 -20.23 13.81 20.52
N ILE A 310 -21.21 12.95 20.26
CA ILE A 310 -21.87 12.83 18.95
C ILE A 310 -22.83 14.00 18.74
N GLU A 311 -23.59 14.38 19.77
CA GLU A 311 -24.50 15.52 19.73
C GLU A 311 -23.78 16.86 19.54
N ARG A 312 -22.54 16.99 20.05
CA ARG A 312 -21.74 18.22 19.95
C ARG A 312 -21.03 18.40 18.61
N HIS A 313 -20.79 17.32 17.88
CA HIS A 313 -20.12 17.35 16.57
C HIS A 313 -20.92 16.49 15.59
N PRO A 314 -22.06 16.99 15.08
CA PRO A 314 -22.75 16.36 13.97
C PRO A 314 -21.87 16.57 12.74
N ALA A 315 -20.90 15.68 12.53
CA ALA A 315 -20.08 15.71 11.33
C ALA A 315 -21.02 15.67 10.11
N ASN A 316 -21.05 16.77 9.37
CA ASN A 316 -21.64 16.94 8.03
C ASN A 316 -22.65 15.85 7.65
N ARG A 317 -23.87 15.95 8.19
CA ARG A 317 -25.03 15.40 7.48
C ARG A 317 -25.05 16.13 6.15
N ALA A 318 -24.48 15.51 5.12
CA ALA A 318 -24.62 15.95 3.75
C ALA A 318 -26.10 16.29 3.55
N THR A 319 -26.34 17.56 3.24
CA THR A 319 -27.65 18.11 2.91
C THR A 319 -28.27 17.14 1.92
N ARG A 320 -29.36 16.47 2.29
CA ARG A 320 -30.18 15.73 1.33
C ARG A 320 -30.55 16.75 0.25
N VAL A 321 -29.93 16.65 -0.92
CA VAL A 321 -30.42 17.35 -2.10
C VAL A 321 -31.77 16.72 -2.40
N LYS A 322 -32.80 17.57 -2.42
CA LYS A 322 -34.18 17.19 -2.73
C LYS A 322 -34.28 16.58 -4.12
#